data_AF-A0A3E0NVS2-F1
#
_entry.id   AF-A0A3E0NVS2-F1
#
_cell.length_a   1.000
_cell.length_b   1.000
_cell.length_c   1.000
_cell.angle_alpha   90.00
_cell.angle_beta   90.00
_cell.angle_gamma   90.00
#
_symmetry.space_group_name_H-M   'P 1'
#
loop_
_entity.id
_entity.type
_entity.pdbx_description
1 polymer ?
#
loop_
_entity_poly.entity_id
_entity_poly.type
_entity_poly.pdbx_seq_one_letter_code
_entity_poly.pdbx_strand_id
1 'polypeptide(L)'
;MTLLFIAASLVHFVHNAEWIADYPGLPESWTRTGVYTAWIGMTLVGVVGWCWLALRFSRLGLSLMAVHALLGITSLGHYALAPVAAHTASMHLTILLEVGAACVVLYRVCRLAASSPRPLRGVS
;
A
#
# COMPACT_ATOMS: atom_id res chain seq x y z
N MET A 1 5.61 6.59 6.88
CA MET A 1 5.15 6.91 5.51
C MET A 1 6.34 7.36 4.69
N THR A 2 6.60 6.83 3.50
CA THR A 2 7.64 7.36 2.60
C THR A 2 6.96 8.11 1.46
N LEU A 3 7.50 9.27 1.08
CA LEU A 3 7.02 10.03 -0.08
C LEU A 3 7.08 9.18 -1.37
N LEU A 4 8.08 8.30 -1.46
CA LEU A 4 8.22 7.35 -2.56
C LEU A 4 7.02 6.41 -2.68
N PHE A 5 6.52 5.86 -1.56
CA PHE A 5 5.37 4.95 -1.61
C PHE A 5 4.08 5.69 -1.97
N ILE A 6 3.88 6.91 -1.45
CA ILE A 6 2.73 7.74 -1.84
C ILE A 6 2.79 8.05 -3.35
N ALA A 7 3.94 8.46 -3.87
CA ALA A 7 4.09 8.77 -5.28
C ALA A 7 3.90 7.52 -6.17
N ALA A 8 4.49 6.38 -5.81
CA ALA A 8 4.37 5.14 -6.57
C ALA A 8 2.93 4.61 -6.57
N SER A 9 2.26 4.60 -5.41
CA SER A 9 0.85 4.21 -5.32
C SER A 9 -0.06 5.17 -6.09
N LEU A 10 0.17 6.48 -6.00
CA LEU A 10 -0.61 7.45 -6.78
C LEU A 10 -0.45 7.22 -8.28
N VAL A 11 0.79 7.03 -8.77
CA VAL A 11 1.05 6.73 -10.18
C VAL A 11 0.34 5.45 -10.62
N HIS A 12 0.37 4.40 -9.80
CA HIS A 12 -0.34 3.16 -10.11
C HIS A 12 -1.87 3.36 -10.14
N PHE A 13 -2.46 4.00 -9.13
CA PHE A 13 -3.90 4.22 -9.09
C PHE A 13 -4.40 5.20 -10.17
N VAL A 14 -3.61 6.21 -10.54
CA VAL A 14 -3.90 7.05 -11.71
C VAL A 14 -3.89 6.20 -12.98
N HIS A 15 -2.84 5.40 -13.20
CA HIS A 15 -2.79 4.54 -14.38
C HIS A 15 -3.96 3.53 -14.39
N ASN A 16 -4.31 2.94 -13.24
CA ASN A 16 -5.44 2.04 -13.12
C ASN A 16 -6.78 2.73 -13.39
N ALA A 17 -6.96 3.96 -12.92
CA ALA A 17 -8.21 4.70 -13.10
C ALA A 17 -8.40 5.18 -14.55
N GLU A 18 -7.34 5.67 -15.19
CA GLU A 18 -7.39 6.23 -16.54
C GLU A 18 -7.41 5.15 -17.64
N TRP A 19 -6.83 3.97 -17.39
CA TRP A 19 -6.83 2.83 -18.32
C TRP A 19 -7.66 1.65 -17.81
N ILE A 20 -8.67 1.89 -16.96
CA ILE A 20 -9.41 0.83 -16.26
C ILE A 20 -10.00 -0.22 -17.21
N ALA A 21 -10.47 0.19 -18.39
CA ALA A 21 -11.05 -0.70 -19.40
C ALA A 21 -10.02 -1.65 -20.05
N ASP A 22 -8.74 -1.30 -20.01
CA ASP A 22 -7.66 -2.09 -20.60
C ASP A 22 -7.04 -3.07 -19.60
N TYR A 23 -7.31 -2.91 -18.29
CA TYR A 23 -6.77 -3.79 -17.26
C TYR A 23 -7.44 -5.18 -17.34
N PRO A 24 -6.67 -6.26 -17.53
CA PRO A 24 -7.23 -7.58 -17.77
C PRO A 24 -7.83 -8.17 -16.49
N GLY A 25 -9.04 -8.76 -16.62
CA GLY A 25 -9.68 -9.50 -15.54
C GLY A 25 -10.30 -8.64 -14.43
N LEU A 26 -10.34 -7.32 -14.56
CA LEU A 26 -11.07 -6.47 -13.62
C LEU A 26 -12.59 -6.63 -13.77
N PRO A 27 -13.37 -6.57 -12.67
CA PRO A 27 -14.83 -6.58 -12.77
C PRO A 27 -15.36 -5.35 -13.50
N GLU A 28 -16.35 -5.54 -14.38
CA GLU A 28 -17.01 -4.45 -15.11
C GLU A 28 -17.70 -3.41 -14.20
N SER A 29 -18.00 -3.79 -12.95
CA SER A 29 -18.57 -2.89 -11.94
C SER A 29 -17.57 -1.87 -11.40
N TRP A 30 -16.27 -2.04 -11.68
CA TRP A 30 -15.25 -1.10 -11.23
C TRP A 30 -15.30 0.18 -12.06
N THR A 31 -15.19 1.32 -11.39
CA THR A 31 -15.27 2.64 -12.02
C THR A 31 -14.01 3.44 -11.73
N ARG A 32 -13.68 4.38 -12.62
CA ARG A 32 -12.61 5.37 -12.42
C ARG A 32 -12.71 6.05 -11.04
N THR A 33 -13.91 6.50 -10.66
CA THR A 33 -14.16 7.11 -9.35
C THR A 33 -13.94 6.12 -8.21
N GLY A 34 -14.34 4.86 -8.39
CA GLY A 34 -14.10 3.79 -7.42
C GLY A 34 -12.61 3.58 -7.15
N VAL A 35 -11.77 3.57 -8.19
CA VAL A 35 -10.32 3.43 -8.08
C VAL A 35 -9.71 4.59 -7.29
N TYR A 36 -10.05 5.84 -7.64
CA TYR A 36 -9.58 7.00 -6.87
C TYR A 36 -10.06 6.99 -5.41
N THR A 37 -11.30 6.57 -5.17
CA THR A 37 -11.84 6.47 -3.81
C THR A 37 -11.09 5.42 -2.99
N ALA A 38 -10.75 4.28 -3.60
CA ALA A 38 -9.93 3.25 -2.97
C ALA A 38 -8.52 3.78 -2.62
N TRP A 39 -7.88 4.53 -3.53
CA TRP A 39 -6.59 5.16 -3.25
C TRP A 39 -6.65 6.15 -2.08
N ILE A 40 -7.68 6.99 -2.02
CA ILE A 40 -7.89 7.94 -0.91
C ILE A 40 -8.04 7.17 0.39
N GLY A 41 -8.88 6.12 0.42
CA GLY A 41 -9.09 5.28 1.59
C GLY A 41 -7.79 4.63 2.09
N MET A 42 -7.02 4.01 1.18
CA MET A 42 -5.70 3.46 1.45
C MET A 42 -4.75 4.52 2.04
N THR A 43 -4.67 5.68 1.39
CA THR A 43 -3.77 6.76 1.79
C THR A 43 -4.12 7.29 3.18
N LEU A 44 -5.42 7.40 3.50
CA LEU A 44 -5.90 7.79 4.83
C LEU A 44 -5.43 6.82 5.92
N VAL A 45 -5.42 5.50 5.68
CA VAL A 45 -4.86 4.52 6.63
C VAL A 45 -3.40 4.85 6.96
N GLY A 46 -2.60 5.15 5.93
CA GLY A 46 -1.20 5.53 6.11
C GLY A 46 -1.01 6.88 6.80
N VAL A 47 -1.83 7.88 6.48
CA VAL A 47 -1.81 9.20 7.14
C VAL A 47 -2.17 9.07 8.61
N VAL A 48 -3.24 8.36 8.94
CA VAL A 48 -3.66 8.09 10.32
C VAL A 48 -2.53 7.36 11.06
N GLY A 49 -1.96 6.30 10.48
CA GLY A 49 -0.82 5.58 11.06
C GLY A 49 0.38 6.50 11.35
N TRP A 50 0.72 7.40 10.43
CA TRP A 50 1.78 8.39 10.63
C TRP A 50 1.44 9.40 11.74
N CYS A 51 0.20 9.89 11.82
CA CYS A 51 -0.25 10.76 12.91
C CYS A 51 -0.13 10.08 14.28
N TRP A 52 -0.52 8.80 14.41
CA TRP A 52 -0.36 8.05 15.66
C TRP A 52 1.11 7.89 16.06
N LEU A 53 2.02 7.69 15.09
CA LEU A 53 3.46 7.70 15.36
C LEU A 53 3.96 9.08 15.86
N ALA A 54 3.49 10.16 15.24
CA ALA A 54 3.84 11.52 15.65
C ALA A 54 3.35 11.83 17.08
N LEU A 55 2.20 11.28 17.46
CA LEU A 55 1.60 11.37 18.80
C LEU A 55 2.16 10.35 19.81
N ARG A 56 3.26 9.64 19.50
CA ARG A 56 3.95 8.66 20.37
C ARG A 56 3.18 7.35 20.67
N PHE A 57 2.08 7.08 19.97
CA PHE A 57 1.38 5.80 20.05
C PHE A 57 2.01 4.77 19.12
N SER A 58 3.25 4.38 19.42
CA SER A 58 4.11 3.62 18.50
C SER A 58 3.52 2.30 18.02
N ARG A 59 2.84 1.53 18.88
CA ARG A 59 2.25 0.24 18.49
C ARG A 59 1.16 0.42 17.43
N LEU A 60 0.17 1.26 17.72
CA LEU A 60 -0.94 1.50 16.81
C LEU A 60 -0.47 2.16 15.51
N GLY A 61 0.43 3.14 15.61
CA GLY A 61 1.01 3.79 14.44
C GLY A 61 1.78 2.81 13.55
N LEU A 62 2.63 1.94 14.12
CA LEU A 62 3.34 0.91 13.36
C LEU A 62 2.40 -0.13 12.76
N SER A 63 1.35 -0.56 13.49
CA SER A 63 0.34 -1.49 12.97
C SER A 63 -0.39 -0.91 11.75
N LEU A 64 -0.86 0.34 11.82
CA LEU A 64 -1.53 0.98 10.68
C LEU A 64 -0.58 1.22 9.51
N MET A 65 0.67 1.57 9.78
CA MET A 65 1.69 1.67 8.73
C MET A 65 2.00 0.33 8.06
N ALA A 66 1.97 -0.78 8.82
CA ALA A 66 2.10 -2.12 8.25
C ALA A 66 0.90 -2.48 7.37
N VAL A 67 -0.33 -2.21 7.83
CA VAL A 67 -1.55 -2.41 7.04
C VAL A 67 -1.49 -1.61 5.75
N HIS A 68 -1.11 -0.33 5.82
CA HIS A 68 -0.96 0.52 4.64
C HIS A 68 0.05 -0.05 3.63
N ALA A 69 1.20 -0.56 4.10
CA ALA A 69 2.18 -1.20 3.23
C ALA A 69 1.65 -2.52 2.63
N LEU A 70 0.94 -3.33 3.42
CA LEU A 70 0.34 -4.56 2.93
C LEU A 70 -0.71 -4.29 1.85
N LEU A 71 -1.51 -3.23 1.99
CA LEU A 71 -2.44 -2.79 0.95
C LEU A 71 -1.70 -2.50 -0.38
N GLY A 72 -0.56 -1.83 -0.36
CA GLY A 72 0.25 -1.63 -1.58
C GLY A 72 0.82 -2.93 -2.17
N ILE A 73 1.14 -3.92 -1.34
CA ILE A 73 1.59 -5.25 -1.81
C ILE A 73 0.44 -6.02 -2.49
N THR A 74 -0.82 -5.75 -2.12
CA THR A 74 -1.98 -6.40 -2.76
C THR A 74 -2.13 -6.08 -4.25
N SER A 75 -1.41 -5.08 -4.78
CA SER A 75 -1.34 -4.81 -6.22
C SER A 75 -0.77 -5.96 -7.05
N LEU A 76 -0.07 -6.92 -6.42
CA LEU A 76 0.25 -8.20 -7.06
C LEU A 76 -0.99 -9.01 -7.45
N GLY A 77 -2.15 -8.71 -6.87
CA GLY A 77 -3.44 -9.32 -7.19
C GLY A 77 -3.85 -9.17 -8.65
N HIS A 78 -3.34 -8.16 -9.37
CA HIS A 78 -3.53 -8.08 -10.83
C HIS A 78 -3.06 -9.34 -11.56
N TYR A 79 -1.95 -9.95 -11.13
CA TYR A 79 -1.44 -11.20 -11.71
C TYR A 79 -2.22 -12.44 -11.27
N ALA A 80 -3.10 -12.33 -10.28
CA ALA A 80 -4.05 -13.37 -9.93
C ALA A 80 -5.35 -13.28 -10.76
N LEU A 81 -5.69 -12.08 -11.26
CA LEU A 81 -6.88 -11.84 -12.08
C LEU A 81 -6.66 -12.20 -13.56
N ALA A 82 -5.43 -12.10 -14.05
CA ALA A 82 -5.09 -12.43 -15.42
C ALA A 82 -3.63 -12.89 -15.58
N PRO A 83 -3.29 -13.65 -16.64
CA PRO A 83 -1.90 -14.03 -16.93
C PRO A 83 -0.97 -12.81 -17.03
N VAL A 84 0.27 -12.97 -16.59
CA VAL A 84 1.31 -11.91 -16.66
C VAL A 84 1.43 -11.34 -18.07
N ALA A 85 1.40 -12.21 -19.10
CA ALA A 85 1.52 -11.80 -20.51
C ALA A 85 0.35 -10.94 -21.04
N ALA A 86 -0.77 -10.86 -20.31
CA ALA A 86 -1.90 -10.00 -20.69
C ALA A 86 -1.72 -8.53 -20.27
N HIS A 87 -0.70 -8.23 -19.47
CA HIS A 87 -0.45 -6.89 -18.97
C HIS A 87 0.57 -6.16 -19.86
N THR A 88 0.39 -4.86 -20.02
CA THR A 88 1.36 -4.03 -20.76
C THR A 88 2.60 -3.75 -19.90
N ALA A 89 3.67 -3.29 -20.54
CA ALA A 89 4.87 -2.85 -19.83
C ALA A 89 4.58 -1.71 -18.82
N SER A 90 3.65 -0.79 -19.12
CA SER A 90 3.27 0.28 -18.20
C SER A 90 2.50 -0.24 -16.98
N MET A 91 1.62 -1.22 -17.17
CA MET A 91 0.94 -1.90 -16.05
C MET A 91 1.97 -2.58 -15.15
N HIS A 92 2.88 -3.37 -15.72
CA HIS A 92 3.96 -4.01 -14.96
C HIS A 92 4.79 -3.00 -14.18
N LEU A 93 5.22 -1.92 -14.83
CA LEU A 93 6.05 -0.90 -14.22
C LEU A 93 5.35 -0.26 -13.02
N THR A 94 4.10 0.18 -13.18
CA THR A 94 3.38 0.88 -12.11
C THR A 94 3.03 -0.05 -10.94
N ILE A 95 2.59 -1.28 -11.20
CA ILE A 95 2.36 -2.32 -10.18
C ILE A 95 3.64 -2.60 -9.40
N LEU A 96 4.75 -2.86 -10.08
CA LEU A 96 6.01 -3.24 -9.43
C LEU A 96 6.66 -2.06 -8.68
N LEU A 97 6.51 -0.83 -9.15
CA LEU A 97 6.95 0.37 -8.43
C LEU A 97 6.21 0.52 -7.10
N GLU A 98 4.88 0.35 -7.10
CA GLU A 98 4.09 0.41 -5.87
C GLU A 98 4.49 -0.71 -4.91
N VAL A 99 4.52 -1.96 -5.39
CA VAL A 99 4.87 -3.13 -4.58
C VAL A 99 6.29 -2.99 -4.00
N GLY A 100 7.26 -2.57 -4.81
CA GLY A 100 8.63 -2.33 -4.35
C GLY A 100 8.72 -1.27 -3.26
N ALA A 101 8.05 -0.13 -3.46
CA ALA A 101 8.01 0.93 -2.45
C ALA A 101 7.27 0.49 -1.17
N ALA A 102 6.20 -0.28 -1.30
CA ALA A 102 5.45 -0.87 -0.20
C ALA A 102 6.32 -1.84 0.63
N CYS A 103 7.09 -2.71 -0.03
CA CYS A 103 8.06 -3.60 0.62
C CYS A 103 9.11 -2.83 1.42
N VAL A 104 9.61 -1.70 0.90
CA VAL A 104 10.53 -0.83 1.64
C VAL A 104 9.86 -0.23 2.89
N VAL A 105 8.60 0.19 2.80
CA VAL A 105 7.85 0.69 3.97
C VAL A 105 7.66 -0.42 5.00
N LEU A 106 7.22 -1.61 4.57
CA LEU A 106 7.00 -2.75 5.46
C LEU A 106 8.30 -3.15 6.17
N TYR A 107 9.41 -3.24 5.44
CA TYR A 107 10.73 -3.49 6.02
C TYR A 107 11.10 -2.47 7.11
N ARG A 108 10.89 -1.16 6.84
CA ARG A 108 11.15 -0.11 7.83
C ARG A 108 10.26 -0.25 9.07
N VAL A 109 8.98 -0.55 8.87
CA VAL A 109 8.03 -0.78 9.97
C VAL A 109 8.47 -1.97 10.84
N CYS A 110 8.82 -3.10 10.22
CA CYS A 110 9.32 -4.29 10.93
C CYS A 110 10.59 -3.98 11.72
N ARG A 111 11.53 -3.23 11.14
CA ARG A 111 12.76 -2.81 11.84
C ARG A 111 12.47 -1.95 13.07
N LEU A 112 11.60 -0.95 12.93
CA LEU A 112 11.23 -0.06 14.04
C LEU A 112 10.48 -0.82 15.15
N ALA A 113 9.61 -1.75 14.77
CA ALA A 113 8.91 -2.62 15.71
C ALA A 113 9.88 -3.52 16.48
N ALA A 114 10.88 -4.10 15.81
CA ALA A 114 11.89 -4.95 16.44
C ALA A 114 12.83 -4.20 17.38
N SER A 115 13.11 -2.92 17.10
CA SER A 115 13.93 -2.05 17.96
C SER A 115 13.18 -1.43 19.13
N SER A 116 11.85 -1.56 19.17
CA SER A 116 11.05 -0.96 20.26
C SER A 116 11.24 -1.77 21.55
N PRO A 117 11.60 -1.14 22.69
CA PRO A 117 11.71 -1.85 23.97
C PRO A 117 10.42 -2.58 24.29
N ARG A 118 10.50 -3.88 24.60
CA ARG A 118 9.35 -4.60 25.17
C ARG A 118 9.05 -3.95 26.54
N PRO A 119 7.78 -3.69 26.89
CA PRO A 119 7.46 -3.35 28.26
C PRO A 119 7.94 -4.52 29.12
N LEU A 120 8.72 -4.21 30.16
CA LEU A 120 9.02 -5.18 31.21
C LEU A 120 7.67 -5.73 31.68
N ARG A 121 7.42 -7.02 31.48
CA ARG A 121 6.30 -7.68 32.15
C ARG A 121 6.60 -7.54 33.64
N GLY A 122 5.87 -6.66 34.31
CA GLY A 122 5.94 -6.50 35.75
C GLY A 122 5.72 -7.87 36.39
N VAL A 123 6.69 -8.27 37.20
CA VAL A 123 6.51 -9.30 38.21
C VAL A 123 5.41 -8.79 39.15
N SER A 124 4.30 -9.52 39.20
CA SER A 124 3.31 -9.44 40.28
C SER A 124 3.36 -10.74 41.06
#